data_AF-A0A9Q0TL35-F1
#
_entry.id   AF-A0A9Q0TL35-F1
#
_cell.length_a   1.000
_cell.length_b   1.000
_cell.length_c   1.000
_cell.angle_alpha   90.00
_cell.angle_beta   90.00
_cell.angle_gamma   90.00
#
_symmetry.space_group_name_H-M   'P 1'
#
loop_
_entity.id
_entity.type
_entity.pdbx_description
1 polymer ?
#
loop_
_entity_poly.entity_id
_entity_poly.type
_entity_poly.pdbx_seq_one_letter_code
_entity_poly.pdbx_strand_id
1 'polypeptide(L)'
;MPPSPSPPSTQKDQVADNGVIKRVFNPYGSAAYNFITMGAYRGGRNTFAVIGLASKPLHVYSKPTYQCEWVPQSSSASNSTFSSVSYKMLPDWGYGHVYTVVVVNCTFSEAVNSENSGGKLFLEASTSGAGDKNLNITDRFEVLNESPGDINMSLFSSKPKYDYLYCGSSLYGGLSPQRVREWIAYHVRLFGKRSHFVIHDAGGVHEEVLEVLKPWMELGYVTLQDIREQERFDGYYHNQFMVVNDCLHRYKFMTKWMFFFDVDEYIHVPPKNTIKSVLDSLSDYTQFTIEQMPMNNKLCLSADYGRYYRAGGSEGGKWGFEKLVYKDVKKGIRRDRKYAIQPRNVFATGVHMSQNVAGKTTHKTEGKIRYFHYHGTIAQRREPCRNLVNVTEINFENNPYALDTTMRDLAWSVKKFEHNMIGPRLKNTRQ
;
A
#
# COMPACT_ATOMS: atom_id res chain seq x y z
N MET A 1 -34.99 -1.00 -7.17
CA MET A 1 -34.36 -2.23 -6.67
C MET A 1 -34.35 -3.24 -7.79
N PRO A 2 -33.22 -3.92 -8.08
CA PRO A 2 -33.26 -5.11 -8.92
C PRO A 2 -34.19 -6.14 -8.25
N PRO A 3 -34.93 -6.96 -9.01
CA PRO A 3 -35.73 -8.02 -8.42
C PRO A 3 -34.82 -8.95 -7.62
N SER A 4 -35.19 -9.24 -6.37
CA SER A 4 -34.53 -10.28 -5.59
C SER A 4 -34.59 -11.59 -6.40
N PRO A 5 -33.48 -12.31 -6.60
CA PRO A 5 -33.52 -13.60 -7.26
C PRO A 5 -34.52 -14.49 -6.52
N SER A 6 -35.42 -15.11 -7.27
CA SER A 6 -36.38 -16.06 -6.71
C SER A 6 -35.64 -17.13 -5.91
N PRO A 7 -36.10 -17.49 -4.70
CA PRO A 7 -35.45 -18.53 -3.91
C PRO A 7 -35.32 -19.81 -4.75
N PRO A 8 -34.17 -20.51 -4.69
CA PRO A 8 -34.05 -21.81 -5.32
C PRO A 8 -35.21 -22.71 -4.87
N SER A 9 -35.83 -23.44 -5.80
CA SER A 9 -36.90 -24.37 -5.45
C SER A 9 -36.38 -25.40 -4.44
N THR A 10 -37.00 -25.49 -3.27
CA THR A 10 -36.61 -26.46 -2.24
C THR A 10 -36.82 -27.88 -2.78
N GLN A 11 -35.72 -28.61 -2.96
CA GLN A 11 -35.74 -29.99 -3.39
C GLN A 11 -35.95 -30.90 -2.18
N LYS A 12 -36.72 -31.98 -2.38
CA LYS A 12 -37.00 -33.01 -1.37
C LYS A 12 -36.12 -34.23 -1.59
N ASP A 13 -35.85 -34.96 -0.50
CA ASP A 13 -35.15 -36.26 -0.54
C ASP A 13 -35.86 -37.23 -1.50
N GLN A 14 -35.07 -38.04 -2.20
CA GLN A 14 -35.57 -39.03 -3.17
C GLN A 14 -35.21 -40.45 -2.72
N VAL A 15 -36.14 -41.38 -2.84
CA VAL A 15 -35.88 -42.81 -2.58
C VAL A 15 -35.54 -43.48 -3.92
N ALA A 16 -34.34 -44.06 -4.02
CA ALA A 16 -33.92 -44.82 -5.18
C ALA A 16 -34.56 -46.22 -5.20
N ASP A 17 -34.57 -46.88 -6.36
CA ASP A 17 -35.24 -48.18 -6.57
C ASP A 17 -34.72 -49.30 -5.65
N ASN A 18 -33.50 -49.17 -5.13
CA ASN A 18 -32.89 -50.10 -4.18
C ASN A 18 -33.15 -49.75 -2.70
N GLY A 19 -34.06 -48.80 -2.43
CA GLY A 19 -34.40 -48.34 -1.08
C GLY A 19 -33.43 -47.31 -0.47
N VAL A 20 -32.37 -46.91 -1.20
CA VAL A 20 -31.43 -45.89 -0.70
C VAL A 20 -32.09 -44.50 -0.75
N ILE A 21 -32.05 -43.78 0.37
CA ILE A 21 -32.54 -42.40 0.45
C ILE A 21 -31.43 -41.44 0.03
N LYS A 22 -31.60 -40.80 -1.13
CA LYS A 22 -30.77 -39.68 -1.59
C LYS A 22 -31.19 -38.40 -0.88
N ARG A 23 -30.36 -37.97 0.07
CA ARG A 23 -30.53 -36.72 0.81
C ARG A 23 -30.23 -35.52 -0.10
N VAL A 24 -31.08 -34.49 -0.05
CA VAL A 24 -30.87 -33.25 -0.78
C VAL A 24 -30.39 -32.13 0.15
N PHE A 25 -29.42 -31.35 -0.33
CA PHE A 25 -28.87 -30.19 0.34
C PHE A 25 -29.42 -28.94 -0.33
N ASN A 26 -30.16 -28.11 0.40
CA ASN A 26 -30.78 -26.87 -0.11
C ASN A 26 -29.95 -25.66 0.35
N PRO A 27 -29.12 -25.05 -0.52
CA PRO A 27 -28.31 -23.88 -0.17
C PRO A 27 -29.16 -22.60 -0.15
N TYR A 28 -28.85 -21.68 0.77
CA TYR A 28 -29.48 -20.35 0.87
C TYR A 28 -28.41 -19.25 0.95
N GLY A 29 -28.57 -18.19 0.17
CA GLY A 29 -27.69 -17.02 0.17
C GLY A 29 -26.34 -17.23 -0.54
N SER A 30 -25.44 -16.26 -0.36
CA SER A 30 -24.05 -16.29 -0.83
C SER A 30 -23.10 -16.07 0.34
N ALA A 31 -22.03 -16.87 0.42
CA ALA A 31 -21.07 -16.79 1.52
C ALA A 31 -20.03 -15.66 1.33
N ALA A 32 -19.59 -15.42 0.09
CA ALA A 32 -18.61 -14.41 -0.26
C ALA A 32 -18.73 -14.04 -1.74
N TYR A 33 -18.36 -12.81 -2.11
CA TYR A 33 -18.31 -12.40 -3.51
C TYR A 33 -17.18 -13.14 -4.25
N ASN A 34 -17.41 -13.45 -5.52
CA ASN A 34 -16.41 -14.09 -6.39
C ASN A 34 -15.20 -13.15 -6.61
N PHE A 35 -15.48 -11.87 -6.89
CA PHE A 35 -14.48 -10.82 -7.03
C PHE A 35 -15.04 -9.45 -6.62
N ILE A 36 -14.21 -8.62 -5.99
CA ILE A 36 -14.49 -7.23 -5.63
C ILE A 36 -13.36 -6.38 -6.21
N THR A 37 -13.68 -5.50 -7.14
CA THR A 37 -12.69 -4.69 -7.87
C THR A 37 -12.29 -3.46 -7.06
N MET A 38 -10.99 -3.24 -6.91
CA MET A 38 -10.42 -1.97 -6.43
C MET A 38 -10.06 -1.05 -7.60
N GLY A 39 -9.42 -1.61 -8.62
CA GLY A 39 -9.04 -0.85 -9.81
C GLY A 39 -8.43 -1.73 -10.91
N ALA A 40 -8.42 -1.20 -12.12
CA ALA A 40 -7.73 -1.80 -13.26
C ALA A 40 -6.88 -0.75 -13.97
N TYR A 41 -5.69 -1.15 -14.39
CA TYR A 41 -4.68 -0.24 -14.91
C TYR A 41 -3.98 -0.83 -16.10
N ARG A 42 -3.72 0.01 -17.11
CA ARG A 42 -2.93 -0.37 -18.27
C ARG A 42 -1.45 -0.49 -17.89
N GLY A 43 -0.87 -1.68 -18.11
CA GLY A 43 0.53 -2.01 -17.86
C GLY A 43 1.44 -1.82 -19.07
N GLY A 44 0.88 -1.41 -20.22
CA GLY A 44 1.59 -1.26 -21.49
C GLY A 44 0.62 -1.18 -22.67
N ARG A 45 1.10 -1.40 -23.90
CA ARG A 45 0.25 -1.33 -25.11
C ARG A 45 -0.76 -2.48 -25.22
N ASN A 46 -0.44 -3.63 -24.63
CA ASN A 46 -1.23 -4.86 -24.71
C ASN A 46 -1.38 -5.56 -23.35
N THR A 47 -1.06 -4.88 -22.24
CA THR A 47 -1.08 -5.48 -20.91
C THR A 47 -1.91 -4.65 -19.94
N PHE A 48 -2.57 -5.34 -19.01
CA PHE A 48 -3.40 -4.74 -17.97
C PHE A 48 -3.23 -5.48 -16.65
N ALA A 49 -3.39 -4.77 -15.55
CA ALA A 49 -3.48 -5.33 -14.20
C ALA A 49 -4.84 -4.99 -13.61
N VAL A 50 -5.56 -6.00 -13.12
CA VAL A 50 -6.81 -5.83 -12.35
C VAL A 50 -6.53 -6.22 -10.91
N ILE A 51 -6.79 -5.30 -9.98
CA ILE A 51 -6.53 -5.44 -8.55
C ILE A 51 -7.87 -5.54 -7.84
N GLY A 52 -7.99 -6.52 -6.95
CA GLY A 52 -9.19 -6.68 -6.15
C GLY A 52 -9.03 -7.69 -5.02
N LEU A 53 -10.17 -8.01 -4.44
CA LEU A 53 -10.35 -9.05 -3.45
C LEU A 53 -11.15 -10.19 -4.07
N ALA A 54 -10.82 -11.43 -3.71
CA ALA A 54 -11.60 -12.61 -4.11
C ALA A 54 -11.82 -13.52 -2.92
N SER A 55 -12.86 -14.35 -2.98
CA SER A 55 -13.16 -15.33 -1.94
C SER A 55 -11.98 -16.27 -1.69
N LYS A 56 -11.40 -16.21 -0.47
CA LYS A 56 -10.27 -17.08 -0.10
C LYS A 56 -10.63 -18.56 -0.20
N PRO A 57 -11.82 -19.03 0.26
CA PRO A 57 -12.23 -20.43 0.06
C PRO A 57 -12.17 -20.90 -1.41
N LEU A 58 -12.55 -20.05 -2.36
CA LEU A 58 -12.43 -20.41 -3.79
C LEU A 58 -10.96 -20.65 -4.16
N HIS A 59 -10.05 -19.78 -3.71
CA HIS A 59 -8.63 -19.92 -3.99
C HIS A 59 -8.00 -21.16 -3.35
N VAL A 60 -8.46 -21.55 -2.16
CA VAL A 60 -7.95 -22.73 -1.45
C VAL A 60 -8.49 -24.03 -2.05
N TYR A 61 -9.79 -24.10 -2.35
CA TYR A 61 -10.46 -25.37 -2.66
C TYR A 61 -10.93 -25.52 -4.12
N SER A 62 -11.07 -24.43 -4.86
CA SER A 62 -11.75 -24.42 -6.17
C SER A 62 -10.85 -24.03 -7.35
N LYS A 63 -9.73 -23.35 -7.08
CA LYS A 63 -8.78 -22.87 -8.10
C LYS A 63 -9.49 -22.02 -9.18
N PRO A 64 -10.04 -20.84 -8.82
CA PRO A 64 -10.73 -19.98 -9.77
C PRO A 64 -9.79 -19.53 -10.88
N THR A 65 -10.33 -19.38 -12.08
CA THR A 65 -9.62 -18.86 -13.26
C THR A 65 -10.12 -17.48 -13.62
N TYR A 66 -9.24 -16.70 -14.26
CA TYR A 66 -9.52 -15.34 -14.67
C TYR A 66 -9.12 -15.17 -16.12
N GLN A 67 -9.95 -14.48 -16.88
CA GLN A 67 -9.71 -14.19 -18.29
C GLN A 67 -10.13 -12.75 -18.59
N CYS A 68 -9.27 -11.99 -19.26
CA CYS A 68 -9.65 -10.65 -19.72
C CYS A 68 -10.19 -10.67 -21.15
N GLU A 69 -11.15 -9.79 -21.40
CA GLU A 69 -11.74 -9.53 -22.71
C GLU A 69 -11.72 -8.03 -22.99
N TRP A 70 -11.22 -7.65 -24.16
CA TRP A 70 -11.28 -6.28 -24.67
C TRP A 70 -12.41 -6.13 -25.69
N VAL A 71 -13.29 -5.15 -25.48
CA VAL A 71 -14.42 -4.82 -26.35
C VAL A 71 -14.24 -3.39 -26.89
N PRO A 72 -13.91 -3.22 -28.19
CA PRO A 72 -13.77 -1.89 -28.81
C PRO A 72 -15.07 -1.09 -28.82
N GLN A 73 -14.98 0.25 -28.79
CA GLN A 73 -16.15 1.13 -28.77
C GLN A 73 -16.85 1.28 -30.14
N SER A 74 -16.15 1.12 -31.27
CA SER A 74 -16.76 1.36 -32.59
C SER A 74 -17.78 0.27 -32.94
N SER A 75 -19.01 0.69 -33.24
CA SER A 75 -20.21 -0.11 -33.46
C SER A 75 -20.25 -0.94 -34.75
N SER A 76 -19.15 -1.04 -35.49
CA SER A 76 -19.03 -1.91 -36.67
C SER A 76 -18.29 -3.21 -36.31
N ALA A 77 -18.94 -4.07 -35.54
CA ALA A 77 -18.67 -5.52 -35.44
C ALA A 77 -17.19 -5.98 -35.43
N SER A 78 -16.32 -5.38 -34.62
CA SER A 78 -14.97 -5.93 -34.41
C SER A 78 -15.00 -6.89 -33.22
N ASN A 79 -14.80 -8.19 -33.48
CA ASN A 79 -14.72 -9.27 -32.51
C ASN A 79 -14.03 -8.83 -31.21
N SER A 80 -14.65 -9.14 -30.07
CA SER A 80 -13.97 -8.98 -28.80
C SER A 80 -12.70 -9.84 -28.79
N THR A 81 -11.65 -9.30 -28.21
CA THR A 81 -10.37 -10.00 -28.14
C THR A 81 -10.19 -10.50 -26.74
N PHE A 82 -9.88 -11.78 -26.59
CA PHE A 82 -9.51 -12.34 -25.29
C PHE A 82 -7.99 -12.26 -25.10
N SER A 83 -7.56 -12.06 -23.86
CA SER A 83 -6.13 -12.09 -23.53
C SER A 83 -5.52 -13.44 -23.90
N SER A 84 -4.32 -13.45 -24.46
CA SER A 84 -3.59 -14.67 -24.77
C SER A 84 -3.02 -15.32 -23.51
N VAL A 85 -2.67 -14.50 -22.51
CA VAL A 85 -2.17 -14.95 -21.21
C VAL A 85 -2.89 -14.16 -20.12
N SER A 86 -3.56 -14.88 -19.23
CA SER A 86 -4.07 -14.37 -17.96
C SER A 86 -3.51 -15.19 -16.83
N TYR A 87 -2.91 -14.53 -15.84
CA TYR A 87 -2.48 -15.20 -14.61
C TYR A 87 -2.74 -14.33 -13.39
N LYS A 88 -3.01 -15.01 -12.27
CA LYS A 88 -3.29 -14.38 -10.99
C LYS A 88 -2.08 -14.45 -10.06
N MET A 89 -1.89 -13.40 -9.30
CA MET A 89 -0.91 -13.32 -8.21
C MET A 89 -1.66 -13.11 -6.89
N LEU A 90 -1.22 -13.78 -5.82
CA LEU A 90 -1.74 -13.64 -4.47
C LEU A 90 -0.66 -13.00 -3.58
N PRO A 91 -0.55 -11.66 -3.59
CA PRO A 91 0.55 -10.95 -2.91
C PRO A 91 0.43 -10.92 -1.39
N ASP A 92 -0.71 -11.36 -0.84
CA ASP A 92 -0.98 -11.40 0.60
C ASP A 92 -0.41 -12.66 1.29
N TRP A 93 0.28 -13.53 0.56
CA TRP A 93 0.96 -14.72 1.10
C TRP A 93 0.05 -15.64 1.95
N GLY A 94 -1.25 -15.64 1.67
CA GLY A 94 -2.23 -16.45 2.39
C GLY A 94 -2.74 -15.85 3.70
N TYR A 95 -2.33 -14.62 4.04
CA TYR A 95 -2.80 -13.89 5.22
C TYR A 95 -4.27 -13.45 5.13
N GLY A 96 -4.87 -13.41 3.93
CA GLY A 96 -6.27 -13.03 3.73
C GLY A 96 -7.24 -13.78 4.66
N HIS A 97 -8.41 -13.19 4.94
CA HIS A 97 -9.43 -13.78 5.81
C HIS A 97 -10.54 -14.40 4.95
N VAL A 98 -11.76 -13.87 4.99
CA VAL A 98 -12.83 -14.22 4.04
C VAL A 98 -12.38 -13.92 2.62
N TYR A 99 -11.69 -12.79 2.46
CA TYR A 99 -11.13 -12.35 1.19
C TYR A 99 -9.60 -12.40 1.16
N THR A 100 -9.06 -12.78 0.00
CA THR A 100 -7.64 -12.73 -0.34
C THR A 100 -7.41 -11.72 -1.45
N VAL A 101 -6.24 -11.09 -1.47
CA VAL A 101 -5.90 -10.12 -2.52
C VAL A 101 -5.54 -10.86 -3.80
N VAL A 102 -6.09 -10.40 -4.91
CA VAL A 102 -5.80 -10.92 -6.24
C VAL A 102 -5.35 -9.80 -7.14
N VAL A 103 -4.20 -9.99 -7.79
CA VAL A 103 -3.76 -9.18 -8.93
C VAL A 103 -3.80 -10.06 -10.17
N VAL A 104 -4.71 -9.77 -11.09
CA VAL A 104 -4.80 -10.44 -12.38
C VAL A 104 -3.98 -9.64 -13.39
N ASN A 105 -2.97 -10.26 -13.99
CA ASN A 105 -2.25 -9.69 -15.12
C ASN A 105 -2.75 -10.32 -16.41
N CYS A 106 -3.21 -9.47 -17.32
CA CYS A 106 -3.74 -9.85 -18.61
C CYS A 106 -2.84 -9.31 -19.72
N THR A 107 -2.40 -10.18 -20.61
CA THR A 107 -1.61 -9.84 -21.80
C THR A 107 -2.35 -10.29 -23.05
N PHE A 108 -2.56 -9.36 -23.97
CA PHE A 108 -3.14 -9.62 -25.30
C PHE A 108 -2.03 -9.95 -26.30
N SER A 109 -2.34 -10.73 -27.33
CA SER A 109 -1.40 -11.07 -28.40
C SER A 109 -0.91 -9.84 -29.16
N GLU A 110 -1.79 -8.85 -29.31
CA GLU A 110 -1.52 -7.59 -30.01
C GLU A 110 -1.95 -6.39 -29.15
N ALA A 111 -1.53 -5.19 -29.56
CA ALA A 111 -1.93 -3.96 -28.89
C ALA A 111 -3.44 -3.73 -29.06
N VAL A 112 -4.15 -3.58 -27.95
CA VAL A 112 -5.58 -3.24 -27.95
C VAL A 112 -5.77 -1.74 -27.81
N ASN A 113 -6.78 -1.20 -28.52
CA ASN A 113 -7.06 0.23 -28.61
C ASN A 113 -5.89 1.04 -29.21
N SER A 114 -5.26 0.53 -30.27
CA SER A 114 -4.12 1.18 -30.95
C SER A 114 -4.46 2.55 -31.52
N GLU A 115 -5.65 2.67 -32.10
CA GLU A 115 -6.16 3.90 -32.71
C GLU A 115 -6.73 4.90 -31.68
N ASN A 116 -6.66 4.56 -30.38
CA ASN A 116 -7.22 5.38 -29.30
C ASN A 116 -8.71 5.73 -29.54
N SER A 117 -9.44 4.80 -30.15
CA SER A 117 -10.87 4.93 -30.52
C SER A 117 -11.81 4.63 -29.35
N GLY A 118 -11.26 4.21 -28.22
CA GLY A 118 -12.01 3.84 -27.01
C GLY A 118 -12.44 2.37 -26.99
N GLY A 119 -12.82 1.92 -25.78
CA GLY A 119 -13.29 0.56 -25.54
C GLY A 119 -13.28 0.19 -24.06
N LYS A 120 -13.67 -1.05 -23.78
CA LYS A 120 -13.89 -1.56 -22.43
C LYS A 120 -13.10 -2.83 -22.19
N LEU A 121 -12.54 -2.95 -20.99
CA LEU A 121 -11.96 -4.19 -20.48
C LEU A 121 -12.98 -4.85 -19.56
N PHE A 122 -13.28 -6.11 -19.84
CA PHE A 122 -14.05 -6.99 -18.97
C PHE A 122 -13.14 -8.04 -18.34
N LEU A 123 -13.46 -8.42 -17.11
CA LEU A 123 -12.87 -9.56 -16.42
C LEU A 123 -13.93 -10.66 -16.30
N GLU A 124 -13.58 -11.86 -16.75
CA GLU A 124 -14.33 -13.08 -16.51
C GLU A 124 -13.68 -13.83 -15.34
N ALA A 125 -14.42 -13.99 -14.25
CA ALA A 125 -13.99 -14.68 -13.04
C ALA A 125 -14.81 -15.97 -12.86
N SER A 126 -14.15 -17.11 -13.07
CA SER A 126 -14.77 -18.43 -12.92
C SER A 126 -14.54 -18.98 -11.51
N THR A 127 -15.59 -19.51 -10.88
CA THR A 127 -15.50 -20.22 -9.60
C THR A 127 -14.86 -21.60 -9.74
N SER A 128 -14.77 -22.13 -10.97
CA SER A 128 -14.22 -23.45 -11.31
C SER A 128 -14.93 -24.63 -10.62
N GLY A 129 -16.17 -24.43 -10.16
CA GLY A 129 -17.08 -25.47 -9.64
C GLY A 129 -16.68 -26.14 -8.32
N ALA A 130 -15.43 -26.02 -7.84
CA ALA A 130 -15.02 -26.59 -6.56
C ALA A 130 -15.40 -28.09 -6.41
N GLY A 131 -16.00 -28.46 -5.27
CA GLY A 131 -16.59 -29.77 -5.00
C GLY A 131 -17.93 -30.04 -5.69
N ASP A 132 -18.56 -29.03 -6.31
CA ASP A 132 -19.79 -29.18 -7.11
C ASP A 132 -19.54 -28.80 -8.57
N LYS A 133 -19.16 -29.80 -9.36
CA LYS A 133 -18.87 -29.64 -10.79
C LYS A 133 -20.04 -29.05 -11.60
N ASN A 134 -21.26 -29.07 -11.08
CA ASN A 134 -22.44 -28.51 -11.75
C ASN A 134 -22.61 -27.00 -11.49
N LEU A 135 -21.89 -26.41 -10.54
CA LEU A 135 -21.96 -24.99 -10.16
C LEU A 135 -20.72 -24.21 -10.63
N ASN A 136 -20.24 -24.48 -11.84
CA ASN A 136 -19.18 -23.66 -12.45
C ASN A 136 -19.77 -22.35 -12.98
N ILE A 137 -19.78 -21.32 -12.13
CA ILE A 137 -20.30 -19.98 -12.43
C ILE A 137 -19.14 -19.12 -12.92
N THR A 138 -19.34 -18.40 -14.03
CA THR A 138 -18.41 -17.39 -14.51
C THR A 138 -19.08 -16.04 -14.52
N ASP A 139 -18.62 -15.14 -13.65
CA ASP A 139 -19.07 -13.75 -13.62
C ASP A 139 -18.26 -12.94 -14.64
N ARG A 140 -18.95 -12.16 -15.48
CA ARG A 140 -18.33 -11.24 -16.44
C ARG A 140 -18.72 -9.81 -16.08
N PHE A 141 -17.73 -8.96 -15.79
CA PHE A 141 -17.97 -7.58 -15.35
C PHE A 141 -16.94 -6.60 -15.92
N GLU A 142 -17.38 -5.36 -16.14
CA GLU A 142 -16.52 -4.27 -16.63
C GLU A 142 -15.52 -3.86 -15.53
N VAL A 143 -14.25 -3.71 -15.88
CA VAL A 143 -13.19 -3.31 -14.94
C VAL A 143 -12.45 -2.04 -15.37
N LEU A 144 -12.47 -1.69 -16.66
CA LEU A 144 -11.89 -0.45 -17.19
C LEU A 144 -12.70 0.02 -18.41
N ASN A 145 -12.88 1.33 -18.52
CA ASN A 145 -13.42 1.98 -19.71
C ASN A 145 -12.45 3.06 -20.16
N GLU A 146 -12.03 3.02 -21.43
CA GLU A 146 -11.18 4.03 -22.05
C GLU A 146 -12.03 4.79 -23.08
N SER A 147 -12.19 6.10 -22.90
CA SER A 147 -12.89 6.93 -23.89
C SER A 147 -11.98 7.23 -25.09
N PRO A 148 -12.53 7.64 -26.24
CA PRO A 148 -11.72 8.00 -27.39
C PRO A 148 -10.79 9.16 -27.05
N GLY A 149 -9.50 9.01 -27.32
CA GLY A 149 -8.48 10.02 -27.00
C GLY A 149 -7.88 9.92 -25.59
N ASP A 150 -8.42 9.11 -24.68
CA ASP A 150 -7.98 9.06 -23.27
C ASP A 150 -6.57 8.46 -23.09
N ILE A 151 -6.13 7.56 -23.99
CA ILE A 151 -4.84 6.89 -23.79
C ILE A 151 -3.68 7.78 -24.21
N ASN A 152 -2.79 8.05 -23.25
CA ASN A 152 -1.47 8.59 -23.53
C ASN A 152 -0.39 7.50 -23.60
N MET A 153 -0.16 6.95 -24.80
CA MET A 153 0.84 5.90 -25.03
C MET A 153 2.29 6.36 -24.74
N SER A 154 2.56 7.67 -24.77
CA SER A 154 3.90 8.21 -24.44
C SER A 154 4.25 8.02 -22.96
N LEU A 155 3.27 7.78 -22.09
CA LEU A 155 3.47 7.54 -20.66
C LEU A 155 4.42 6.35 -20.42
N PHE A 156 4.39 5.32 -21.28
CA PHE A 156 5.18 4.11 -21.12
C PHE A 156 6.69 4.32 -21.38
N SER A 157 7.05 5.32 -22.18
CA SER A 157 8.44 5.63 -22.54
C SER A 157 8.95 6.94 -21.94
N SER A 158 8.06 7.88 -21.62
CA SER A 158 8.41 9.20 -21.10
C SER A 158 9.15 9.13 -19.77
N LYS A 159 9.92 10.19 -19.48
CA LYS A 159 10.57 10.37 -18.19
C LYS A 159 9.50 10.47 -17.08
N PRO A 160 9.61 9.69 -15.99
CA PRO A 160 8.68 9.78 -14.87
C PRO A 160 8.53 11.21 -14.31
N LYS A 161 7.30 11.55 -13.93
CA LYS A 161 6.96 12.83 -13.28
C LYS A 161 7.73 13.00 -11.97
N TYR A 162 7.75 11.94 -11.16
CA TYR A 162 8.39 11.89 -9.86
C TYR A 162 9.68 11.07 -9.91
N ASP A 163 10.65 11.45 -9.08
CA ASP A 163 11.85 10.64 -8.85
C ASP A 163 11.57 9.62 -7.74
N TYR A 164 10.78 10.02 -6.73
CA TYR A 164 10.44 9.20 -5.57
C TYR A 164 8.94 9.29 -5.29
N LEU A 165 8.30 8.16 -5.04
CA LEU A 165 6.89 8.13 -4.67
C LEU A 165 6.70 7.20 -3.48
N TYR A 166 5.94 7.65 -2.51
CA TYR A 166 5.52 6.85 -1.36
C TYR A 166 4.15 6.23 -1.61
N CYS A 167 4.05 4.91 -1.46
CA CYS A 167 2.80 4.16 -1.43
C CYS A 167 2.63 3.55 -0.04
N GLY A 168 1.84 4.20 0.81
CA GLY A 168 1.57 3.73 2.17
C GLY A 168 0.48 2.68 2.25
N SER A 169 0.54 1.84 3.27
CA SER A 169 -0.57 0.99 3.71
C SER A 169 -1.75 1.84 4.22
N SER A 170 -2.89 1.18 4.43
CA SER A 170 -4.11 1.78 4.96
C SER A 170 -3.88 2.48 6.32
N LEU A 171 -4.32 3.72 6.42
CA LEU A 171 -4.28 4.51 7.65
C LEU A 171 -5.63 4.42 8.38
N TYR A 172 -5.60 3.95 9.62
CA TYR A 172 -6.80 3.68 10.42
C TYR A 172 -6.59 4.09 11.89
N GLY A 173 -7.69 4.18 12.65
CA GLY A 173 -7.66 4.50 14.08
C GLY A 173 -7.43 5.98 14.41
N GLY A 174 -7.04 6.27 15.65
CA GLY A 174 -6.83 7.65 16.12
C GLY A 174 -5.40 8.15 15.92
N LEU A 175 -5.03 8.49 14.68
CA LEU A 175 -3.66 8.93 14.37
C LEU A 175 -3.31 10.25 15.09
N SER A 176 -2.05 10.41 15.51
CA SER A 176 -1.57 11.69 16.06
C SER A 176 -1.27 12.68 14.92
N PRO A 177 -1.97 13.84 14.87
CA PRO A 177 -1.70 14.88 13.87
C PRO A 177 -0.25 15.36 13.94
N GLN A 178 0.28 15.53 15.15
CA GLN A 178 1.66 15.96 15.35
C GLN A 178 2.66 14.96 14.79
N ARG A 179 2.42 13.65 14.93
CA ARG A 179 3.29 12.59 14.38
C ARG A 179 3.19 12.49 12.85
N VAL A 180 2.00 12.68 12.27
CA VAL A 180 1.84 12.78 10.81
C VAL A 180 2.59 14.00 10.26
N ARG A 181 2.50 15.14 10.95
CA ARG A 181 3.15 16.41 10.57
C ARG A 181 4.66 16.27 10.46
N GLU A 182 5.30 15.76 11.50
CA GLU A 182 6.75 15.57 11.51
C GLU A 182 7.21 14.59 10.42
N TRP A 183 6.43 13.54 10.16
CA TRP A 183 6.73 12.50 9.19
C TRP A 183 6.69 13.06 7.75
N ILE A 184 5.61 13.78 7.40
CA ILE A 184 5.48 14.32 6.04
C ILE A 184 6.50 15.42 5.78
N ALA A 185 6.72 16.34 6.74
CA ALA A 185 7.71 17.40 6.59
C ALA A 185 9.13 16.85 6.41
N TYR A 186 9.48 15.81 7.18
CA TYR A 186 10.76 15.12 7.06
C TYR A 186 10.94 14.48 5.69
N HIS A 187 9.96 13.71 5.22
CA HIS A 187 10.11 12.95 3.98
C HIS A 187 10.03 13.82 2.74
N VAL A 188 9.19 14.88 2.73
CA VAL A 188 9.18 15.86 1.63
C VAL A 188 10.55 16.54 1.52
N ARG A 189 11.18 16.88 2.65
CA ARG A 189 12.55 17.41 2.67
C ARG A 189 13.58 16.41 2.14
N LEU A 190 13.50 15.15 2.58
CA LEU A 190 14.46 14.10 2.21
C LEU A 190 14.38 13.77 0.71
N PHE A 191 13.17 13.53 0.19
CA PHE A 191 12.94 13.14 -1.20
C PHE A 191 12.94 14.34 -2.16
N GLY A 192 12.69 15.55 -1.66
CA GLY A 192 12.79 16.79 -2.42
C GLY A 192 11.62 17.04 -3.37
N LYS A 193 11.77 18.04 -4.25
CA LYS A 193 10.67 18.64 -5.04
C LYS A 193 9.97 17.72 -6.04
N ARG A 194 10.63 16.63 -6.47
CA ARG A 194 10.07 15.63 -7.41
C ARG A 194 9.59 14.39 -6.65
N SER A 195 9.05 14.58 -5.45
CA SER A 195 8.47 13.53 -4.63
C SER A 195 6.95 13.62 -4.59
N HIS A 196 6.29 12.49 -4.32
CA HIS A 196 4.85 12.45 -4.13
C HIS A 196 4.47 11.39 -3.10
N PHE A 197 3.41 11.63 -2.34
CA PHE A 197 2.97 10.80 -1.23
C PHE A 197 1.51 10.45 -1.41
N VAL A 198 1.23 9.16 -1.57
CA VAL A 198 -0.13 8.65 -1.69
C VAL A 198 -0.53 8.10 -0.33
N ILE A 199 -1.52 8.75 0.27
CA ILE A 199 -2.05 8.44 1.59
C ILE A 199 -3.43 7.79 1.40
N HIS A 200 -3.66 6.64 2.05
CA HIS A 200 -4.91 5.90 1.93
C HIS A 200 -5.66 5.93 3.27
N ASP A 201 -6.77 6.64 3.34
CA ASP A 201 -7.60 6.79 4.52
C ASP A 201 -8.60 5.63 4.65
N ALA A 202 -8.34 4.74 5.60
CA ALA A 202 -9.26 3.71 6.07
C ALA A 202 -9.93 4.11 7.40
N GLY A 203 -10.18 5.41 7.59
CA GLY A 203 -10.79 5.98 8.79
C GLY A 203 -9.78 6.53 9.80
N GLY A 204 -8.50 6.62 9.43
CA GLY A 204 -7.44 7.18 10.26
C GLY A 204 -7.25 8.69 10.12
N VAL A 205 -7.68 9.26 9.00
CA VAL A 205 -7.49 10.69 8.67
C VAL A 205 -8.70 11.48 9.16
N HIS A 206 -8.74 11.74 10.47
CA HIS A 206 -9.71 12.67 11.06
C HIS A 206 -9.34 14.14 10.79
N GLU A 207 -10.22 15.07 11.16
CA GLU A 207 -10.12 16.50 10.80
C GLU A 207 -8.75 17.12 11.11
N GLU A 208 -8.21 16.95 12.32
CA GLU A 208 -6.89 17.48 12.68
C GLU A 208 -5.73 16.87 11.87
N VAL A 209 -5.82 15.61 11.43
CA VAL A 209 -4.84 15.00 10.53
C VAL A 209 -4.98 15.56 9.12
N LEU A 210 -6.21 15.77 8.66
CA LEU A 210 -6.48 16.40 7.38
C LEU A 210 -5.93 17.84 7.34
N GLU A 211 -6.05 18.61 8.43
CA GLU A 211 -5.43 19.95 8.55
C GLU A 211 -3.92 19.91 8.34
N VAL A 212 -3.25 18.88 8.85
CA VAL A 212 -1.81 18.67 8.66
C VAL A 212 -1.47 18.35 7.20
N LEU A 213 -2.29 17.53 6.53
CA LEU A 213 -2.02 17.10 5.15
C LEU A 213 -2.40 18.16 4.10
N LYS A 214 -3.43 18.97 4.35
CA LYS A 214 -3.98 19.98 3.42
C LYS A 214 -2.92 20.88 2.78
N PRO A 215 -2.00 21.53 3.53
CA PRO A 215 -0.95 22.37 2.92
C PRO A 215 -0.05 21.60 1.94
N TRP A 216 0.21 20.32 2.20
CA TRP A 216 1.03 19.48 1.32
C TRP A 216 0.25 18.98 0.10
N MET A 217 -1.08 18.81 0.23
CA MET A 217 -1.98 18.56 -0.90
C MET A 217 -2.05 19.77 -1.83
N GLU A 218 -2.21 20.98 -1.28
CA GLU A 218 -2.22 22.25 -2.03
C GLU A 218 -0.93 22.47 -2.83
N LEU A 219 0.22 22.07 -2.26
CA LEU A 219 1.51 22.12 -2.95
C LEU A 219 1.75 20.97 -3.94
N GLY A 220 0.82 20.01 -4.06
CA GLY A 220 0.90 18.87 -4.97
C GLY A 220 1.82 17.73 -4.51
N TYR A 221 2.27 17.74 -3.26
CA TYR A 221 3.10 16.65 -2.70
C TYR A 221 2.27 15.46 -2.23
N VAL A 222 1.02 15.67 -1.82
CA VAL A 222 0.16 14.62 -1.23
C VAL A 222 -1.09 14.39 -2.08
N THR A 223 -1.41 13.13 -2.33
CA THR A 223 -2.76 12.67 -2.73
C THR A 223 -3.36 11.89 -1.58
N LEU A 224 -4.56 12.28 -1.16
CA LEU A 224 -5.35 11.55 -0.16
C LEU A 224 -6.43 10.74 -0.89
N GLN A 225 -6.44 9.43 -0.70
CA GLN A 225 -7.47 8.53 -1.20
C GLN A 225 -8.34 8.05 -0.05
N ASP A 226 -9.64 8.33 -0.13
CA ASP A 226 -10.62 7.74 0.78
C ASP A 226 -10.90 6.30 0.33
N ILE A 227 -10.55 5.35 1.18
CA ILE A 227 -10.75 3.93 0.92
C ILE A 227 -11.68 3.29 1.95
N ARG A 228 -12.38 4.06 2.80
CA ARG A 228 -13.14 3.54 3.96
C ARG A 228 -14.14 2.43 3.63
N GLU A 229 -14.66 2.41 2.40
CA GLU A 229 -15.61 1.41 1.92
C GLU A 229 -15.04 -0.02 1.95
N GLN A 230 -13.71 -0.18 1.80
CA GLN A 230 -13.04 -1.47 1.84
C GLN A 230 -13.22 -2.23 3.16
N GLU A 231 -13.49 -1.54 4.28
CA GLU A 231 -13.68 -2.15 5.61
C GLU A 231 -14.86 -3.11 5.66
N ARG A 232 -15.79 -3.03 4.69
CA ARG A 232 -16.90 -3.97 4.55
C ARG A 232 -16.46 -5.36 4.08
N PHE A 233 -15.24 -5.49 3.56
CA PHE A 233 -14.70 -6.72 3.01
C PHE A 233 -13.55 -7.23 3.90
N ASP A 234 -13.84 -8.25 4.71
CA ASP A 234 -12.89 -8.82 5.66
C ASP A 234 -11.70 -9.49 4.96
N GLY A 235 -10.61 -8.74 4.87
CA GLY A 235 -9.30 -9.20 4.46
C GLY A 235 -8.23 -8.76 5.47
N TYR A 236 -6.98 -9.07 5.18
CA TYR A 236 -5.91 -8.88 6.16
C TYR A 236 -5.59 -7.40 6.39
N TYR A 237 -5.68 -6.97 7.66
CA TYR A 237 -5.16 -5.71 8.18
C TYR A 237 -5.58 -4.50 7.33
N HIS A 238 -6.88 -4.21 7.32
CA HIS A 238 -7.48 -3.11 6.55
C HIS A 238 -7.14 -3.18 5.05
N ASN A 239 -7.12 -4.40 4.51
CA ASN A 239 -6.80 -4.74 3.12
C ASN A 239 -5.49 -4.10 2.59
N GLN A 240 -4.48 -3.93 3.46
CA GLN A 240 -3.24 -3.23 3.11
C GLN A 240 -2.55 -3.77 1.85
N PHE A 241 -2.60 -5.09 1.62
CA PHE A 241 -2.03 -5.72 0.43
C PHE A 241 -2.75 -5.30 -0.86
N MET A 242 -4.07 -5.13 -0.84
CA MET A 242 -4.84 -4.63 -1.98
C MET A 242 -4.46 -3.18 -2.27
N VAL A 243 -4.39 -2.37 -1.22
CA VAL A 243 -4.11 -0.93 -1.29
C VAL A 243 -2.71 -0.65 -1.86
N VAL A 244 -1.67 -1.35 -1.41
CA VAL A 244 -0.31 -1.16 -1.95
C VAL A 244 -0.19 -1.62 -3.41
N ASN A 245 -0.99 -2.60 -3.84
CA ASN A 245 -1.02 -3.03 -5.25
C ASN A 245 -1.81 -2.06 -6.14
N ASP A 246 -2.90 -1.48 -5.63
CA ASP A 246 -3.61 -0.39 -6.31
C ASP A 246 -2.65 0.78 -6.57
N CYS A 247 -1.95 1.24 -5.52
CA CYS A 247 -0.99 2.32 -5.62
C CYS A 247 0.17 2.01 -6.58
N LEU A 248 0.71 0.77 -6.52
CA LEU A 248 1.74 0.32 -7.46
C LEU A 248 1.31 0.53 -8.91
N HIS A 249 0.15 0.00 -9.28
CA HIS A 249 -0.28 -0.03 -10.68
C HIS A 249 -0.78 1.32 -11.16
N ARG A 250 -1.48 2.08 -10.30
CA ARG A 250 -1.90 3.46 -10.57
C ARG A 250 -0.74 4.39 -10.91
N TYR A 251 0.37 4.27 -10.18
CA TYR A 251 1.53 5.18 -10.32
C TYR A 251 2.75 4.54 -10.99
N LYS A 252 2.59 3.34 -11.57
CA LYS A 252 3.66 2.50 -12.14
C LYS A 252 4.59 3.23 -13.10
N PHE A 253 4.03 4.13 -13.91
CA PHE A 253 4.79 4.89 -14.92
C PHE A 253 5.14 6.31 -14.48
N MET A 254 4.62 6.76 -13.34
CA MET A 254 4.76 8.14 -12.87
C MET A 254 5.98 8.40 -12.01
N THR A 255 6.64 7.36 -11.48
CA THR A 255 7.82 7.49 -10.62
C THR A 255 9.02 6.66 -11.08
N LYS A 256 10.24 7.11 -10.76
CA LYS A 256 11.47 6.31 -10.93
C LYS A 256 11.60 5.25 -9.84
N TRP A 257 11.42 5.66 -8.58
CA TRP A 257 11.45 4.77 -7.41
C TRP A 257 10.16 4.90 -6.61
N MET A 258 9.64 3.76 -6.17
CA MET A 258 8.46 3.67 -5.32
C MET A 258 8.86 3.04 -3.99
N PHE A 259 8.50 3.69 -2.88
CA PHE A 259 8.84 3.29 -1.52
C PHE A 259 7.61 2.78 -0.79
N PHE A 260 7.79 1.70 -0.03
CA PHE A 260 6.77 1.10 0.83
C PHE A 260 7.31 1.01 2.25
N PHE A 261 6.80 1.88 3.12
CA PHE A 261 7.14 1.98 4.54
C PHE A 261 5.96 2.61 5.30
N ASP A 262 6.03 2.59 6.63
CA ASP A 262 4.92 3.01 7.49
C ASP A 262 5.11 4.47 7.95
N VAL A 263 4.02 5.09 8.39
CA VAL A 263 3.99 6.50 8.82
C VAL A 263 4.64 6.75 10.20
N ASP A 264 5.11 5.69 10.86
CA ASP A 264 5.97 5.76 12.06
C ASP A 264 7.44 5.36 11.76
N GLU A 265 7.81 5.26 10.48
CA GLU A 265 9.15 4.92 10.02
C GLU A 265 9.80 6.07 9.24
N TYR A 266 11.08 6.33 9.53
CA TYR A 266 11.83 7.46 8.98
C TYR A 266 13.01 6.98 8.15
N ILE A 267 12.93 7.15 6.82
CA ILE A 267 14.04 6.80 5.92
C ILE A 267 15.22 7.72 6.19
N HIS A 268 16.41 7.16 6.34
CA HIS A 268 17.63 7.91 6.64
C HIS A 268 18.78 7.48 5.75
N VAL A 269 19.48 8.48 5.19
CA VAL A 269 20.69 8.32 4.41
C VAL A 269 21.85 8.98 5.17
N PRO A 270 22.98 8.28 5.39
CA PRO A 270 24.12 8.86 6.11
C PRO A 270 24.67 10.14 5.45
N PRO A 271 25.20 11.11 6.23
CA PRO A 271 25.53 12.45 5.74
C PRO A 271 26.50 12.55 4.55
N LYS A 272 27.34 11.52 4.32
CA LYS A 272 28.26 11.47 3.17
C LYS A 272 27.55 11.16 1.84
N ASN A 273 26.26 10.85 1.89
CA ASN A 273 25.46 10.47 0.74
C ASN A 273 24.19 11.34 0.65
N THR A 274 23.58 11.33 -0.52
CA THR A 274 22.23 11.85 -0.75
C THR A 274 21.30 10.70 -1.11
N ILE A 275 19.99 10.88 -0.97
CA ILE A 275 19.03 9.87 -1.44
C ILE A 275 19.24 9.55 -2.93
N LYS A 276 19.57 10.57 -3.73
CA LYS A 276 19.90 10.39 -5.14
C LYS A 276 21.14 9.53 -5.35
N SER A 277 22.25 9.82 -4.67
CA SER A 277 23.49 9.05 -4.85
C SER A 277 23.33 7.59 -4.41
N VAL A 278 22.57 7.33 -3.33
CA VAL A 278 22.25 5.97 -2.90
C VAL A 278 21.42 5.24 -3.95
N LEU A 279 20.33 5.84 -4.44
CA LEU A 279 19.45 5.19 -5.41
C LEU A 279 20.09 5.02 -6.79
N ASP A 280 20.94 5.96 -7.22
CA ASP A 280 21.74 5.78 -8.43
C ASP A 280 22.73 4.62 -8.28
N SER A 281 23.31 4.40 -7.08
CA SER A 281 24.15 3.21 -6.82
C SER A 281 23.38 1.88 -6.79
N LEU A 282 22.05 1.92 -6.83
CA LEU A 282 21.16 0.77 -6.77
C LEU A 282 20.33 0.61 -8.06
N SER A 283 20.61 1.38 -9.12
CA SER A 283 19.84 1.38 -10.36
C SER A 283 19.82 0.05 -11.11
N ASP A 284 20.80 -0.82 -10.87
CA ASP A 284 20.88 -2.15 -11.47
C ASP A 284 19.89 -3.16 -10.82
N TYR A 285 19.25 -2.76 -9.72
CA TYR A 285 18.29 -3.58 -9.00
C TYR A 285 16.86 -3.04 -9.21
N THR A 286 15.93 -3.93 -9.51
CA THR A 286 14.50 -3.62 -9.50
C THR A 286 14.00 -3.39 -8.09
N GLN A 287 14.56 -4.07 -7.08
CA GLN A 287 14.15 -3.96 -5.69
C GLN A 287 15.35 -3.98 -4.75
N PHE A 288 15.29 -3.18 -3.70
CA PHE A 288 16.17 -3.36 -2.54
C PHE A 288 15.40 -3.21 -1.23
N THR A 289 15.81 -3.95 -0.20
CA THR A 289 15.28 -3.76 1.16
C THR A 289 16.12 -2.74 1.93
N ILE A 290 15.52 -2.11 2.94
CA ILE A 290 16.10 -1.07 3.78
C ILE A 290 16.31 -1.65 5.18
N GLU A 291 17.46 -1.37 5.78
CA GLU A 291 17.81 -1.85 7.12
C GLU A 291 17.00 -1.12 8.21
N GLN A 292 16.45 -1.87 9.16
CA GLN A 292 15.68 -1.33 10.28
C GLN A 292 16.55 -0.91 11.47
N MET A 293 16.30 0.30 11.98
CA MET A 293 16.79 0.82 13.27
C MET A 293 15.60 1.00 14.23
N PRO A 294 15.22 -0.01 15.03
CA PRO A 294 14.12 0.11 15.98
C PRO A 294 14.48 1.08 17.09
N MET A 295 13.54 1.98 17.36
CA MET A 295 13.62 2.97 18.43
C MET A 295 12.64 2.61 19.53
N ASN A 296 13.04 2.82 20.77
CA ASN A 296 12.13 2.72 21.90
C ASN A 296 11.05 3.80 21.77
N ASN A 297 9.80 3.45 22.11
CA ASN A 297 8.65 4.34 21.98
C ASN A 297 8.23 5.01 23.31
N LYS A 298 9.03 4.87 24.37
CA LYS A 298 8.75 5.36 25.74
C LYS A 298 9.92 6.10 26.40
N LEU A 299 11.17 5.78 26.05
CA LEU A 299 12.39 6.28 26.67
C LEU A 299 12.81 7.63 26.07
N CYS A 300 13.08 8.58 26.96
CA CYS A 300 13.44 9.95 26.62
C CYS A 300 14.51 10.50 27.57
N LEU A 301 15.24 11.54 27.15
CA LEU A 301 16.27 12.17 27.98
C LEU A 301 15.65 13.08 29.05
N SER A 302 16.06 12.92 30.31
CA SER A 302 15.57 13.76 31.42
C SER A 302 15.91 15.24 31.24
N ALA A 303 17.05 15.55 30.61
CA ALA A 303 17.50 16.91 30.29
C ALA A 303 16.51 17.71 29.43
N ASP A 304 15.54 17.04 28.81
CA ASP A 304 14.56 17.66 27.92
C ASP A 304 13.15 17.77 28.52
N TYR A 305 12.96 17.37 29.79
CA TYR A 305 11.65 17.30 30.44
C TYR A 305 10.80 18.57 30.26
N GLY A 306 11.38 19.76 30.49
CA GLY A 306 10.68 21.05 30.34
C GLY A 306 10.40 21.48 28.89
N ARG A 307 10.95 20.78 27.89
CA ARG A 307 10.77 21.05 26.45
C ARG A 307 9.77 20.11 25.78
N TYR A 308 9.32 19.07 26.47
CA TYR A 308 8.37 18.09 25.93
C TYR A 308 6.93 18.60 25.92
N TYR A 309 6.53 19.30 26.98
CA TYR A 309 5.16 19.80 27.18
C TYR A 309 4.89 21.17 26.56
N ARG A 310 5.92 21.85 26.03
CA ARG A 310 5.71 23.05 25.20
C ARG A 310 5.10 22.58 23.89
N ALA A 311 3.95 23.16 23.50
CA ALA A 311 3.21 22.78 22.30
C ALA A 311 4.18 22.49 21.14
N GLY A 312 4.08 21.30 20.54
CA GLY A 312 5.08 20.72 19.63
C GLY A 312 5.36 21.53 18.35
N GLY A 313 4.61 22.60 18.10
CA GLY A 313 4.88 23.58 17.04
C GLY A 313 5.29 24.98 17.52
N SER A 314 5.36 25.25 18.83
CA SER A 314 5.96 26.47 19.38
C SER A 314 7.48 26.47 19.17
N GLU A 315 8.06 27.67 19.06
CA GLU A 315 9.51 27.87 18.96
C GLU A 315 10.17 27.33 20.25
N GLY A 316 10.76 26.13 20.16
CA GLY A 316 11.40 25.43 21.27
C GLY A 316 10.76 24.09 21.72
N GLY A 317 9.58 23.73 21.22
CA GLY A 317 8.96 22.42 21.47
C GLY A 317 9.61 21.30 20.65
N LYS A 318 9.80 20.11 21.21
CA LYS A 318 10.44 18.97 20.52
C LYS A 318 9.42 18.11 19.77
N TRP A 319 9.79 17.61 18.58
CA TRP A 319 9.02 16.58 17.86
C TRP A 319 9.33 15.19 18.39
N GLY A 320 8.45 14.21 18.20
CA GLY A 320 8.61 12.91 18.85
C GLY A 320 9.89 12.17 18.42
N PHE A 321 10.36 12.31 17.18
CA PHE A 321 11.66 11.75 16.77
C PHE A 321 12.87 12.50 17.37
N GLU A 322 12.70 13.71 17.90
CA GLU A 322 13.72 14.39 18.73
C GLU A 322 13.72 13.91 20.17
N LYS A 323 12.56 13.43 20.64
CA LYS A 323 12.34 12.99 22.00
C LYS A 323 12.80 11.54 22.21
N LEU A 324 12.39 10.65 21.29
CA LEU A 324 12.65 9.21 21.33
C LEU A 324 14.02 8.90 20.71
N VAL A 325 15.05 8.85 21.55
CA VAL A 325 16.45 8.78 21.11
C VAL A 325 17.17 7.51 21.56
N TYR A 326 16.44 6.48 21.96
CA TYR A 326 17.01 5.21 22.41
C TYR A 326 16.78 4.12 21.37
N LYS A 327 17.85 3.65 20.73
CA LYS A 327 17.83 2.62 19.69
C LYS A 327 18.07 1.24 20.29
N ASP A 328 17.32 0.24 19.86
CA ASP A 328 17.54 -1.16 20.23
C ASP A 328 18.83 -1.69 19.57
N VAL A 329 19.78 -2.12 20.41
CA VAL A 329 21.12 -2.61 20.00
C VAL A 329 21.25 -4.13 20.02
N LYS A 330 20.15 -4.86 20.22
CA LYS A 330 20.16 -6.33 20.24
C LYS A 330 20.60 -6.89 18.88
N LYS A 331 21.54 -7.84 18.92
CA LYS A 331 22.13 -8.50 17.75
C LYS A 331 21.49 -9.86 17.51
N GLY A 332 21.61 -10.39 16.28
CA GLY A 332 21.17 -11.74 15.92
C GLY A 332 19.65 -11.90 15.76
N ILE A 333 18.89 -10.80 15.74
CA ILE A 333 17.44 -10.84 15.51
C ILE A 333 17.14 -10.60 14.03
N ARG A 334 16.25 -11.43 13.47
CA ARG A 334 15.61 -11.13 12.19
C ARG A 334 14.63 -9.99 12.39
N ARG A 335 14.92 -8.85 11.77
CA ARG A 335 14.08 -7.65 11.78
C ARG A 335 13.26 -7.56 10.51
N ASP A 336 12.11 -6.91 10.62
CA ASP A 336 11.30 -6.59 9.46
C ASP A 336 12.08 -5.66 8.53
N ARG A 337 11.67 -5.66 7.28
CA ARG A 337 12.29 -4.82 6.26
C ARG A 337 11.21 -4.04 5.56
N LYS A 338 11.56 -2.82 5.21
CA LYS A 338 10.86 -2.01 4.21
C LYS A 338 11.70 -1.96 2.95
N TYR A 339 11.15 -1.45 1.87
CA TYR A 339 11.78 -1.61 0.57
C TYR A 339 11.39 -0.50 -0.39
N ALA A 340 12.18 -0.40 -1.45
CA ALA A 340 11.83 0.40 -2.61
C ALA A 340 12.03 -0.40 -3.89
N ILE A 341 11.27 -0.04 -4.92
CA ILE A 341 11.27 -0.69 -6.22
C ILE A 341 11.37 0.32 -7.36
N GLN A 342 11.83 -0.16 -8.51
CA GLN A 342 11.59 0.47 -9.80
C GLN A 342 10.28 -0.12 -10.38
N PRO A 343 9.15 0.61 -10.30
CA PRO A 343 7.83 0.00 -10.42
C PRO A 343 7.50 -0.54 -11.82
N ARG A 344 8.17 -0.05 -12.88
CA ARG A 344 7.97 -0.53 -14.26
C ARG A 344 8.21 -2.04 -14.40
N ASN A 345 9.11 -2.61 -13.58
CA ASN A 345 9.47 -4.03 -13.61
C ASN A 345 8.75 -4.89 -12.54
N VAL A 346 7.71 -4.36 -11.88
CA VAL A 346 7.01 -5.07 -10.79
C VAL A 346 5.56 -5.38 -11.17
N PHE A 347 5.11 -6.62 -10.93
CA PHE A 347 3.78 -7.11 -11.32
C PHE A 347 2.79 -7.17 -10.16
N ALA A 348 3.28 -7.38 -8.94
CA ALA A 348 2.51 -7.27 -7.70
C ALA A 348 3.48 -7.03 -6.53
N THR A 349 2.99 -6.57 -5.39
CA THR A 349 3.85 -6.21 -4.24
C THR A 349 3.25 -6.59 -2.89
N GLY A 350 4.09 -6.90 -1.91
CA GLY A 350 3.70 -7.18 -0.52
C GLY A 350 4.02 -6.01 0.41
N VAL A 351 3.85 -6.17 1.71
CA VAL A 351 4.09 -5.07 2.69
C VAL A 351 5.54 -4.98 3.17
N HIS A 352 6.31 -6.07 3.02
CA HIS A 352 7.74 -6.12 3.39
C HIS A 352 8.69 -6.31 2.20
N MET A 353 8.19 -6.85 1.08
CA MET A 353 8.90 -6.99 -0.18
C MET A 353 7.93 -7.38 -1.30
N SER A 354 8.34 -7.20 -2.55
CA SER A 354 7.72 -7.89 -3.68
C SER A 354 8.41 -9.23 -3.97
N GLN A 355 7.60 -10.25 -4.29
CA GLN A 355 8.03 -11.53 -4.86
C GLN A 355 7.71 -11.63 -6.36
N ASN A 356 6.98 -10.66 -6.91
CA ASN A 356 6.50 -10.67 -8.30
C ASN A 356 7.20 -9.56 -9.09
N VAL A 357 8.51 -9.73 -9.31
CA VAL A 357 9.37 -8.74 -9.97
C VAL A 357 10.16 -9.36 -11.12
N ALA A 358 10.45 -8.55 -12.15
CA ALA A 358 11.48 -8.84 -13.13
C ALA A 358 12.77 -8.11 -12.77
N GLY A 359 13.93 -8.77 -12.92
CA GLY A 359 15.25 -8.19 -12.66
C GLY A 359 15.82 -8.49 -11.28
N LYS A 360 16.95 -7.86 -10.95
CA LYS A 360 17.75 -8.19 -9.75
C LYS A 360 17.13 -7.60 -8.48
N THR A 361 17.32 -8.28 -7.36
CA THR A 361 16.97 -7.78 -6.03
C THR A 361 18.21 -7.78 -5.13
N THR A 362 18.26 -6.90 -4.13
CA THR A 362 19.35 -6.90 -3.13
C THR A 362 18.86 -6.61 -1.72
N HIS A 363 19.53 -7.27 -0.78
CA HIS A 363 19.38 -7.07 0.66
C HIS A 363 20.57 -6.33 1.28
N LYS A 364 21.62 -6.10 0.48
CA LYS A 364 22.91 -5.55 0.91
C LYS A 364 22.89 -4.02 0.86
N THR A 365 22.22 -3.42 1.84
CA THR A 365 22.06 -1.95 1.95
C THR A 365 22.62 -1.38 3.24
N GLU A 366 23.28 -2.21 4.04
CA GLU A 366 23.91 -1.83 5.30
C GLU A 366 24.85 -0.65 5.06
N GLY A 367 24.73 0.37 5.91
CA GLY A 367 25.52 1.60 5.80
C GLY A 367 25.16 2.52 4.62
N LYS A 368 24.29 2.13 3.69
CA LYS A 368 23.83 2.98 2.57
C LYS A 368 22.54 3.71 2.90
N ILE A 369 21.53 2.97 3.38
CA ILE A 369 20.21 3.48 3.71
C ILE A 369 19.61 2.63 4.82
N ARG A 370 18.94 3.28 5.75
CA ARG A 370 18.25 2.65 6.88
C ARG A 370 16.93 3.34 7.13
N TYR A 371 16.08 2.78 7.99
CA TYR A 371 14.91 3.48 8.49
C TYR A 371 14.81 3.37 10.00
N PHE A 372 14.46 4.47 10.66
CA PHE A 372 14.21 4.50 12.10
C PHE A 372 12.74 4.18 12.36
N HIS A 373 12.47 3.10 13.08
CA HIS A 373 11.11 2.61 13.32
C HIS A 373 10.67 2.96 14.74
N TYR A 374 9.70 3.86 14.86
CA TYR A 374 9.11 4.30 16.13
C TYR A 374 7.78 3.57 16.39
N HIS A 375 7.88 2.26 16.57
CA HIS A 375 6.74 1.35 16.52
C HIS A 375 5.53 1.82 17.35
N GLY A 376 4.38 1.97 16.67
CA GLY A 376 3.09 2.26 17.28
C GLY A 376 2.93 3.70 17.78
N THR A 377 3.93 4.56 17.59
CA THR A 377 3.85 5.95 18.05
C THR A 377 2.86 6.79 17.26
N ILE A 378 2.57 6.42 16.01
CA ILE A 378 1.62 7.15 15.16
C ILE A 378 0.18 7.05 15.66
N ALA A 379 -0.21 5.91 16.25
CA ALA A 379 -1.56 5.67 16.75
C ALA A 379 -1.79 6.23 18.18
N GLN A 380 -0.77 6.86 18.77
CA GLN A 380 -0.82 7.36 20.14
C GLN A 380 -0.88 8.89 20.17
N ARG A 381 -2.04 9.43 20.57
CA ARG A 381 -2.27 10.88 20.75
C ARG A 381 -1.75 11.45 22.08
N ARG A 382 -1.05 10.64 22.88
CA ARG A 382 -0.45 11.10 24.14
C ARG A 382 1.04 11.30 23.97
N GLU A 383 1.65 12.05 24.87
CA GLU A 383 3.10 12.17 24.97
C GLU A 383 3.76 10.77 25.01
N PRO A 384 4.63 10.43 24.02
CA PRO A 384 5.32 9.15 24.01
C PRO A 384 6.42 9.08 25.08
N CYS A 385 6.97 10.20 25.55
CA CYS A 385 7.92 10.19 26.67
C CYS A 385 7.26 9.78 27.98
N ARG A 386 7.36 8.50 28.33
CA ARG A 386 6.83 7.94 29.58
C ARG A 386 7.92 7.71 30.63
N ASN A 387 9.17 7.54 30.20
CA ASN A 387 10.29 7.25 31.07
C ASN A 387 11.47 8.18 30.74
N LEU A 388 11.91 8.95 31.73
CA LEU A 388 12.99 9.90 31.60
C LEU A 388 14.26 9.33 32.18
N VAL A 389 15.34 9.37 31.41
CA VAL A 389 16.62 8.76 31.77
C VAL A 389 17.77 9.71 31.44
N ASN A 390 18.89 9.57 32.14
CA ASN A 390 20.09 10.38 31.93
C ASN A 390 21.33 9.50 31.68
N VAL A 391 21.15 8.46 30.86
CA VAL A 391 22.19 7.47 30.58
C VAL A 391 22.32 7.27 29.08
N THR A 392 23.52 6.90 28.62
CA THR A 392 23.79 6.60 27.21
C THR A 392 23.39 5.18 26.83
N GLU A 393 23.31 4.28 27.81
CA GLU A 393 22.91 2.88 27.62
C GLU A 393 21.97 2.46 28.75
N ILE A 394 20.96 1.66 28.42
CA ILE A 394 19.98 1.17 29.40
C ILE A 394 19.37 -0.16 28.96
N ASN A 395 19.15 -1.07 29.91
CA ASN A 395 18.27 -2.22 29.73
C ASN A 395 16.85 -1.84 30.18
N PHE A 396 15.88 -1.92 29.28
CA PHE A 396 14.49 -1.56 29.56
C PHE A 396 13.55 -2.61 28.95
N GLU A 397 12.59 -3.11 29.73
CA GLU A 397 11.65 -4.17 29.30
C GLU A 397 12.39 -5.37 28.64
N ASN A 398 13.48 -5.84 29.27
CA ASN A 398 14.33 -6.95 28.80
C ASN A 398 15.05 -6.72 27.45
N ASN A 399 15.17 -5.47 26.98
CA ASN A 399 15.91 -5.13 25.77
C ASN A 399 17.01 -4.09 26.03
N PRO A 400 18.21 -4.25 25.45
CA PRO A 400 19.28 -3.26 25.55
C PRO A 400 19.06 -2.12 24.56
N TYR A 401 19.16 -0.89 25.04
CA TYR A 401 19.08 0.32 24.24
C TYR A 401 20.31 1.20 24.42
N ALA A 402 20.70 1.88 23.34
CA ALA A 402 21.74 2.91 23.35
C ALA A 402 21.21 4.23 22.81
N LEU A 403 21.76 5.33 23.32
CA LEU A 403 21.47 6.69 22.87
C LEU A 403 21.91 6.86 21.41
N ASP A 404 20.97 7.30 20.57
CA ASP A 404 21.18 7.58 19.16
C ASP A 404 20.47 8.90 18.81
N THR A 405 21.26 9.96 18.58
CA THR A 405 20.74 11.30 18.27
C THR A 405 20.59 11.57 16.78
N THR A 406 20.83 10.56 15.91
CA THR A 406 20.90 10.75 14.46
C THR A 406 19.68 11.48 13.89
N MET A 407 18.47 11.05 14.28
CA MET A 407 17.23 11.68 13.81
C MET A 407 16.96 13.03 14.50
N ARG A 408 17.31 13.14 15.79
CA ARG A 408 17.16 14.37 16.58
C ARG A 408 17.95 15.53 15.97
N ASP A 409 19.16 15.26 15.50
CA ASP A 409 20.06 16.30 14.96
C ASP A 409 19.53 16.90 13.64
N LEU A 410 18.59 16.21 12.96
CA LEU A 410 17.95 16.70 11.73
C LEU A 410 16.78 17.64 12.00
N ALA A 411 16.20 17.62 13.19
CA ALA A 411 14.88 18.18 13.44
C ALA A 411 14.77 19.69 13.20
N TRP A 412 15.78 20.45 13.64
CA TRP A 412 15.80 21.89 13.40
C TRP A 412 15.72 22.21 11.90
N SER A 413 16.49 21.48 11.08
CA SER A 413 16.51 21.68 9.63
C SER A 413 15.18 21.29 8.96
N VAL A 414 14.46 20.32 9.52
CA VAL A 414 13.15 19.88 9.03
C VAL A 414 12.06 20.89 9.41
N LYS A 415 12.04 21.39 10.65
CA LYS A 415 11.13 22.45 11.10
C LYS A 415 11.32 23.73 10.29
N LYS A 416 12.56 24.14 10.06
CA LYS A 416 12.88 25.30 9.21
C LYS A 416 12.39 25.08 7.78
N PHE A 417 12.56 23.88 7.24
CA PHE A 417 12.05 23.53 5.91
C PHE A 417 10.51 23.62 5.85
N GLU A 418 9.80 23.01 6.81
CA GLU A 418 8.34 23.09 6.90
C GLU A 418 7.88 24.56 6.93
N HIS A 419 8.45 25.36 7.82
CA HIS A 419 8.10 26.77 7.96
C HIS A 419 8.30 27.55 6.65
N ASN A 420 9.39 27.29 5.93
CA ASN A 420 9.65 27.94 4.65
C ASN A 420 8.67 27.51 3.54
N MET A 421 8.18 26.27 3.59
CA MET A 421 7.30 25.71 2.55
C MET A 421 5.83 26.09 2.76
N ILE A 422 5.34 26.02 4.00
CA ILE A 422 3.90 26.14 4.32
C ILE A 422 3.60 27.21 5.38
N GLY A 423 4.61 27.98 5.80
CA GLY A 423 4.46 29.07 6.77
C GLY A 423 4.13 28.57 8.19
N PRO A 424 3.53 29.43 9.04
CA PRO A 424 3.20 29.08 10.43
C PRO A 424 1.88 28.30 10.58
N ARG A 425 1.26 27.82 9.49
CA ARG A 425 -0.08 27.20 9.50
C ARG A 425 -0.22 26.06 10.51
N LEU A 426 0.83 25.25 10.66
CA LEU A 426 0.84 24.11 11.58
C LEU A 426 1.48 24.42 12.94
N LYS A 427 1.80 25.68 13.26
CA LYS A 427 2.47 26.06 14.52
C LYS A 427 1.72 25.58 15.77
N ASN A 428 0.39 25.48 15.70
CA ASN A 428 -0.47 25.11 16.82
C ASN A 428 -0.98 23.65 16.77
N THR A 429 -0.44 22.81 15.87
CA THR A 429 -0.80 21.38 15.83
C THR A 429 -0.57 20.74 17.19
N ARG A 430 -1.64 20.13 17.74
CA ARG A 430 -1.63 19.47 19.04
C ARG A 430 -1.11 18.04 18.91
N GLN A 431 -0.54 17.54 20.01
CA GLN A 431 0.02 16.20 20.09
C GLN A 431 -1.06 15.12 20.21
#